data_AF-U4U9S3-F1
#
_entry.id   AF-U4U9S3-F1
#
_cell.length_a   1.000
_cell.length_b   1.000
_cell.length_c   1.000
_cell.angle_alpha   90.00
_cell.angle_beta   90.00
_cell.angle_gamma   90.00
#
_symmetry.space_group_name_H-M   'P 1'
#
loop_
_entity.id
_entity.type
_entity.pdbx_description
1 polymer ?
#
loop_
_entity_poly.entity_id
_entity_poly.type
_entity_poly.pdbx_seq_one_letter_code
_entity_poly.pdbx_strand_id
1 'polypeptide(L)' 'MSYKSKISQSTVGVPQGSMLGPILFVVFMNDINSECLTPNFLLTEYADDTNLLVGGKTIPKLVGNSTTLFTSAERCR' A
#
# COMPACT_ATOMS: atom_id res chain seq x y z
N MET A 1 -11.63 -19.17 38.58
CA MET A 1 -12.49 -19.56 37.43
C MET A 1 -11.70 -19.24 36.16
N SER A 2 -11.37 -20.22 35.32
CA SER A 2 -10.57 -20.02 34.10
C SER A 2 -11.50 -20.03 32.90
N TYR A 3 -11.67 -18.89 32.24
CA TYR A 3 -12.35 -18.80 30.96
C TYR A 3 -11.33 -19.02 29.85
N LYS A 4 -11.59 -19.99 28.97
CA LYS A 4 -10.82 -20.20 27.74
C LYS A 4 -11.67 -19.84 26.54
N SER A 5 -11.08 -19.14 25.58
CA SER A 5 -11.70 -18.91 24.28
C SER A 5 -11.77 -20.21 23.48
N LYS A 6 -12.71 -20.26 22.54
CA LYS A 6 -12.79 -21.33 21.54
C LYS A 6 -11.73 -21.09 20.46
N ILE A 7 -11.09 -22.16 19.99
CA ILE A 7 -10.18 -22.09 18.84
C ILE A 7 -10.96 -21.60 17.62
N SER A 8 -10.37 -20.64 16.89
CA SER A 8 -10.90 -20.10 15.64
C SER A 8 -9.80 -20.11 14.58
N GLN A 9 -10.15 -20.47 13.35
CA GLN A 9 -9.22 -20.47 12.22
C GLN A 9 -9.19 -19.08 11.58
N SER A 10 -7.99 -18.56 11.32
CA SER A 10 -7.85 -17.34 10.50
C SER A 10 -7.97 -17.70 9.02
N THR A 11 -8.86 -17.02 8.31
CA THR A 11 -9.08 -17.20 6.87
C THR A 11 -8.51 -16.05 6.04
N VAL A 12 -7.96 -15.01 6.69
CA VAL A 12 -7.43 -13.80 6.04
C VAL A 12 -6.07 -13.46 6.64
N GLY A 13 -5.17 -12.98 5.79
CA GLY A 13 -3.84 -12.53 6.19
C GLY A 13 -2.91 -13.67 6.62
N VAL A 14 -1.85 -13.28 7.32
CA VAL A 14 -0.80 -14.19 7.80
C VAL A 14 -0.61 -13.99 9.31
N PRO A 15 -0.25 -15.04 10.07
CA PRO A 15 0.03 -14.89 11.50
C PRO A 15 1.22 -13.96 11.77
N GLN A 16 1.05 -13.01 12.69
CA GLN A 16 2.15 -12.15 13.14
C GLN A 16 3.26 -12.99 13.80
N GLY A 17 4.52 -12.67 13.50
CA GLY A 17 5.68 -13.45 13.97
C GLY A 17 6.01 -14.67 13.10
N SER A 18 5.26 -14.92 12.02
CA SER A 18 5.63 -15.90 11.01
C SER A 18 6.86 -15.42 10.22
N MET A 19 7.85 -16.29 10.06
CA MET A 19 9.04 -16.02 9.22
C MET A 19 8.68 -15.76 7.76
N LEU A 20 7.60 -16.38 7.27
CA LEU A 20 7.13 -16.20 5.88
C LEU A 20 6.20 -14.99 5.73
N GLY A 21 5.67 -14.45 6.82
CA GLY A 21 4.72 -13.33 6.80
C GLY A 21 5.25 -12.11 6.03
N PRO A 22 6.46 -11.62 6.34
CA PRO A 22 7.06 -10.49 5.62
C PRO A 22 7.27 -10.74 4.12
N ILE A 23 7.66 -11.97 3.73
CA ILE A 23 7.89 -12.31 2.32
C ILE A 23 6.55 -12.32 1.57
N LEU A 24 5.53 -12.98 2.12
CA LEU A 24 4.20 -13.04 1.52
C LEU A 24 3.57 -11.65 1.42
N PHE A 25 3.81 -10.80 2.41
CA PHE A 25 3.37 -9.41 2.40
C PHE A 25 4.02 -8.61 1.27
N VAL A 26 5.34 -8.72 1.07
CA VAL A 26 6.05 -8.05 -0.04
C VAL A 26 5.53 -8.52 -1.39
N VAL A 27 5.34 -9.83 -1.58
CA VAL A 27 4.76 -10.37 -2.83
C VAL A 27 3.36 -9.85 -3.08
N PHE A 28 2.53 -9.77 -2.03
CA PHE A 28 1.16 -9.25 -2.12
C PHE A 28 1.12 -7.76 -2.50
N MET A 29 1.98 -6.93 -1.93
CA MET A 29 2.00 -5.48 -2.18
C MET A 29 2.62 -5.10 -3.52
N ASN A 30 3.48 -5.95 -4.09
CA ASN A 30 4.29 -5.60 -5.26
C ASN A 30 3.45 -5.21 -6.51
N ASP A 31 2.21 -5.68 -6.60
CA ASP A 31 1.32 -5.41 -7.74
C ASP A 31 0.80 -3.95 -7.76
N ILE A 32 0.85 -3.23 -6.63
CA ILE A 32 0.42 -1.82 -6.51
C ILE A 32 1.18 -0.92 -7.49
N ASN A 33 2.48 -1.18 -7.69
CA ASN A 33 3.28 -0.46 -8.68
C ASN A 33 2.73 -0.64 -10.11
N SER A 34 2.26 -1.83 -10.46
CA SER A 34 1.85 -2.13 -11.83
C SER A 34 0.51 -1.47 -12.21
N GLU A 35 -0.39 -1.29 -11.24
CA GLU A 35 -1.72 -0.72 -11.48
C GLU A 35 -1.76 0.82 -11.34
N CYS A 36 -0.84 1.41 -10.58
CA CYS A 36 -0.86 2.86 -10.27
C CYS A 36 0.12 3.76 -11.03
N LEU A 37 1.12 3.20 -11.71
CA LEU A 37 2.16 4.02 -12.35
C LEU A 37 1.69 4.60 -13.69
N THR A 38 1.30 5.88 -13.69
CA THR A 38 1.33 6.70 -14.91
C THR A 38 2.73 7.31 -15.09
N PRO A 39 3.18 7.65 -16.32
CA PRO A 39 4.57 8.03 -16.62
C PRO A 39 5.18 9.22 -15.84
N ASN A 40 4.41 9.91 -14.99
CA ASN A 40 4.90 11.04 -14.18
C ASN A 40 4.86 10.79 -12.67
N PHE A 41 4.59 9.56 -12.23
CA PHE A 41 4.43 9.22 -10.82
C PHE A 41 5.59 8.35 -10.34
N LEU A 42 6.07 8.62 -9.13
CA LEU A 42 7.05 7.79 -8.45
C LEU A 42 6.41 7.29 -7.15
N LEU A 43 6.30 5.96 -7.05
CA LEU A 43 5.85 5.25 -5.86
C LEU A 43 7.09 4.77 -5.08
N THR A 44 7.04 4.85 -3.75
CA THR A 44 8.08 4.28 -2.89
C THR A 44 7.40 3.55 -1.74
N GLU A 45 7.70 2.26 -1.61
CA GLU A 45 7.04 1.35 -0.68
C GLU A 45 8.04 0.85 0.37
N TYR A 46 7.59 0.76 1.61
CA TYR A 46 8.34 0.16 2.70
C TYR A 46 7.38 -0.51 3.69
N ALA A 47 7.36 -1.84 3.72
CA ALA A 47 6.36 -2.58 4.48
C ALA A 47 4.93 -2.05 4.15
N ASP A 48 4.13 -1.72 5.15
CA ASP A 48 2.79 -1.16 4.99
C ASP A 48 2.76 0.33 4.63
N ASP A 49 3.89 1.03 4.66
CA ASP A 49 4.00 2.42 4.25
C ASP A 49 4.18 2.57 2.74
N THR A 50 3.38 3.44 2.13
CA THR A 50 3.46 3.75 0.69
C THR A 50 3.47 5.26 0.50
N ASN A 51 4.49 5.75 -0.20
CA ASN A 51 4.69 7.17 -0.48
C ASN A 51 4.51 7.46 -1.97
N LEU A 52 3.71 8.49 -2.25
CA LEU A 52 3.49 9.02 -3.59
C LEU A 52 4.27 10.32 -3.75
N LEU A 53 5.25 10.32 -4.66
CA LEU A 53 6.13 11.47 -4.91
C LEU A 53 5.64 12.24 -6.14
N VAL A 54 5.44 13.55 -5.96
CA VAL A 54 4.96 14.46 -7.00
C VAL A 54 5.76 15.75 -7.02
N GLY A 55 6.09 16.22 -8.23
CA GLY A 55 6.81 17.46 -8.45
C GLY A 55 6.01 18.49 -9.24
N GLY A 56 6.33 19.77 -9.05
CA GLY A 56 5.75 20.87 -9.82
C GLY A 56 6.64 22.12 -9.74
N LYS A 57 6.84 22.79 -10.88
CA LYS A 57 7.70 24.00 -10.96
C LYS A 57 7.09 25.23 -10.26
N THR A 58 5.79 25.20 -9.97
CA THR A 58 5.06 26.26 -9.27
C THR A 58 4.06 25.62 -8.31
N ILE A 59 3.69 26.33 -7.24
CA ILE A 59 2.71 25.83 -6.27
C ILE A 59 1.39 25.42 -6.93
N PRO A 60 0.77 26.20 -7.85
CA PRO A 60 -0.47 25.77 -8.49
C PRO A 60 -0.33 24.48 -9.30
N LYS A 61 0.81 24.29 -10.00
CA LYS A 61 1.08 23.05 -10.73
C LYS A 61 1.34 21.88 -9.80
N LEU A 62 2.05 22.09 -8.69
CA LEU A 62 2.31 21.06 -7.70
C LEU A 62 0.99 20.56 -7.07
N VAL A 63 0.11 21.48 -6.67
CA VAL A 63 -1.20 21.13 -6.12
C VAL A 63 -2.05 20.40 -7.16
N GLY A 64 -2.14 20.91 -8.40
CA GLY A 64 -2.90 20.25 -9.46
C GLY A 64 -2.37 18.84 -9.78
N ASN A 65 -1.05 18.68 -9.82
CA ASN A 65 -0.42 17.38 -10.03
C ASN A 65 -0.72 16.43 -8.85
N SER A 66 -0.66 16.92 -7.61
CA SER A 66 -0.98 16.14 -6.42
C SER A 66 -2.44 15.66 -6.43
N THR A 67 -3.39 16.53 -6.73
CA THR A 67 -4.81 16.15 -6.82
C THR A 67 -5.06 15.11 -7.91
N THR A 68 -4.45 15.29 -9.09
CA THR A 68 -4.55 14.33 -10.20
C THR A 68 -3.99 12.97 -9.82
N LEU A 69 -2.85 12.98 -9.13
CA LEU A 69 -2.17 11.78 -8.67
C LEU A 69 -3.03 11.02 -7.64
N PHE A 70 -3.55 11.71 -6.62
CA PHE A 70 -4.44 11.08 -5.62
C PHE A 70 -5.69 10.47 -6.26
N THR A 71 -6.32 11.18 -7.19
CA THR A 71 -7.49 10.68 -7.92
C THR A 71 -7.16 9.43 -8.75
N SER A 72 -5.93 9.33 -9.26
CA SER A 72 -5.48 8.16 -10.03
C SER A 72 -5.22 6.97 -9.11
N ALA A 73 -4.60 7.20 -7.95
CA ALA A 73 -4.32 6.17 -6.95
C ALA A 73 -5.62 5.56 -6.37
N GLU A 74 -6.67 6.36 -6.18
CA GLU A 74 -7.98 5.84 -5.72
C GLU A 74 -8.62 4.83 -6.68
N ARG A 75 -8.20 4.80 -7.96
CA ARG A 75 -8.72 3.86 -8.97
C ARG A 75 -7.98 2.53 -8.99
N CYS A 76 -6.81 2.40 -8.37
CA CYS A 76 -6.02 1.17 -8.32
C CYS A 76 -6.54 0.15 -7.28
N ARG A 77 -7.85 0.07 -7.11
CA ARG A 77 -8.48 -0.68 -6.02
C ARG A 77 -9.12 -1.96 -6.51
#